data_AF-A0A0P1GVZ6-F1
#
_entry.id   AF-A0A0P1GVZ6-F1
#
_cell.length_a   1.000
_cell.length_b   1.000
_cell.length_c   1.000
_cell.angle_alpha   90.00
_cell.angle_beta   90.00
_cell.angle_gamma   90.00
#
_symmetry.space_group_name_H-M   'P 1'
#
loop_
_entity.id
_entity.type
_entity.pdbx_description
1 polymer ?
#
loop_
_entity_poly.entity_id
_entity_poly.type
_entity_poly.pdbx_seq_one_letter_code
_entity_poly.pdbx_strand_id
1 'polypeptide(L)'
;MTFPTFLRPLIVSACLAASALQAHADTVTWTVAPTAKQQAAAAELTSKKKHTAISIAPDGAWGRSWGYDSAELAKTSSLAFCRKNLKKGRGDCFVYAVNGKVVAPKQVTLTKVTQVYVPTHSRKASAFFGLVSGSYKGNPAKALEQFEALKAGTDVSVTERKGKALEALLRDHSLMSKDPRVFAQFFGSDRVERHNKGGKLRIEYTGWMATEAGLVCTYNGAYKSTGKRVGTSCLIVHSFENGKARYAYATQPKTIRNGLLVAGDALRGAAK
;
A
#
# COMPACT_ATOMS: atom_id res chain seq x y z
N MET A 1 63.51 -43.59 -19.31
CA MET A 1 62.04 -43.44 -19.22
C MET A 1 61.76 -42.13 -18.51
N THR A 2 61.45 -41.08 -19.26
CA THR A 2 61.25 -39.71 -18.78
C THR A 2 59.77 -39.35 -18.97
N PHE A 3 59.08 -39.04 -17.88
CA PHE A 3 57.67 -38.62 -17.88
C PHE A 3 57.53 -37.11 -18.14
N PRO A 4 56.51 -36.65 -18.87
CA PRO A 4 56.27 -35.23 -19.11
C PRO A 4 55.44 -34.61 -17.98
N THR A 5 55.88 -33.43 -17.54
CA THR A 5 55.19 -32.55 -16.58
C THR A 5 54.04 -31.81 -17.26
N PHE A 6 52.79 -32.11 -16.91
CA PHE A 6 51.62 -31.33 -17.36
C PHE A 6 51.42 -30.09 -16.47
N LEU A 7 51.49 -28.90 -17.08
CA LEU A 7 51.05 -27.64 -16.49
C LEU A 7 49.52 -27.65 -16.30
N ARG A 8 49.06 -27.38 -15.06
CA ARG A 8 47.67 -27.04 -14.75
C ARG A 8 47.46 -25.52 -14.89
N PRO A 9 46.43 -25.04 -15.61
CA PRO A 9 46.07 -23.63 -15.57
C PRO A 9 45.26 -23.32 -14.29
N LEU A 10 45.75 -22.36 -13.50
CA LEU A 10 45.04 -21.73 -12.40
C LEU A 10 43.93 -20.84 -12.97
N ILE A 11 42.67 -21.26 -12.83
CA ILE A 11 41.50 -20.40 -13.06
C ILE A 11 41.37 -19.50 -11.83
N VAL A 12 41.81 -18.25 -11.95
CA VAL A 12 41.57 -17.20 -10.96
C VAL A 12 40.11 -16.78 -11.07
N SER A 13 39.28 -17.29 -10.17
CA SER A 13 37.88 -16.90 -10.04
C SER A 13 37.81 -15.51 -9.39
N ALA A 14 37.60 -14.47 -10.21
CA ALA A 14 37.37 -13.13 -9.74
C ALA A 14 35.95 -13.05 -9.12
N CYS A 15 35.87 -13.23 -7.80
CA CYS A 15 34.67 -12.88 -7.03
C CYS A 15 34.48 -11.36 -7.05
N LEU A 16 33.66 -10.86 -7.97
CA LEU A 16 33.06 -9.54 -7.87
C LEU A 16 32.17 -9.51 -6.62
N ALA A 17 32.71 -9.02 -5.51
CA ALA A 17 31.93 -8.65 -4.35
C ALA A 17 31.04 -7.46 -4.74
N ALA A 18 29.78 -7.75 -5.06
CA ALA A 18 28.74 -6.74 -5.20
C ALA A 18 28.48 -6.15 -3.81
N SER A 19 29.15 -5.06 -3.47
CA SER A 19 28.86 -4.27 -2.28
C SER A 19 27.45 -3.72 -2.39
N ALA A 20 26.49 -4.40 -1.78
CA ALA A 20 25.15 -3.90 -1.59
C ALA A 20 25.23 -2.64 -0.71
N LEU A 21 25.06 -1.46 -1.31
CA LEU A 21 24.73 -0.23 -0.60
C LEU A 21 23.42 -0.46 0.16
N GLN A 22 23.50 -0.94 1.40
CA GLN A 22 22.42 -0.86 2.35
C GLN A 22 22.26 0.63 2.69
N ALA A 23 21.27 1.28 2.08
CA ALA A 23 20.83 2.58 2.53
C ALA A 23 20.34 2.42 3.98
N HIS A 24 21.18 2.80 4.94
CA HIS A 24 20.78 2.84 6.34
C HIS A 24 19.66 3.87 6.46
N ALA A 25 18.46 3.40 6.77
CA ALA A 25 17.38 4.29 7.15
C ALA A 25 17.80 5.00 8.44
N ASP A 26 17.88 6.33 8.42
CA ASP A 26 18.10 7.11 9.64
C ASP A 26 17.01 6.74 10.65
N THR A 27 17.39 6.24 11.82
CA THR A 27 16.45 5.87 12.88
C THR A 27 16.57 6.79 14.09
N VAL A 28 15.49 6.88 14.86
CA VAL A 28 15.40 7.62 16.11
C VAL A 28 14.80 6.70 17.17
N THR A 29 15.54 6.45 18.24
CA THR A 29 15.00 5.78 19.42
C THR A 29 14.27 6.79 20.28
N TRP A 30 13.03 6.47 20.66
CA TRP A 30 12.19 7.34 21.47
C TRP A 30 11.58 6.58 22.65
N THR A 31 11.69 7.16 23.85
CA THR A 31 10.91 6.75 25.02
C THR A 31 9.51 7.29 24.87
N VAL A 32 8.53 6.40 24.72
CA VAL A 32 7.15 6.74 24.40
C VAL A 32 6.54 7.58 25.53
N ALA A 33 6.36 8.87 25.25
CA ALA A 33 5.80 9.86 26.16
C ALA A 33 4.67 10.61 25.44
N PRO A 34 3.42 10.11 25.47
CA PRO A 34 2.32 10.76 24.79
C PRO A 34 1.96 12.09 25.46
N THR A 35 1.69 13.11 24.64
CA THR A 35 1.17 14.41 25.10
C THR A 35 -0.24 14.27 25.69
N ALA A 36 -0.69 15.27 26.46
CA ALA A 36 -2.06 15.28 27.02
C ALA A 36 -3.15 15.11 25.95
N LYS A 37 -2.96 15.73 24.76
CA LYS A 37 -3.88 15.57 23.62
C LYS A 37 -3.90 14.14 23.08
N GLN A 38 -2.74 13.49 22.98
CA GLN A 38 -2.61 12.11 22.55
C GLN A 38 -3.24 11.15 23.57
N GLN A 39 -3.04 11.38 24.87
CA GLN A 39 -3.66 10.61 25.94
C GLN A 39 -5.19 10.74 25.92
N ALA A 40 -5.71 11.97 25.80
CA ALA A 40 -7.15 12.21 25.68
C ALA A 40 -7.75 11.51 24.44
N ALA A 41 -7.07 11.58 23.29
CA ALA A 41 -7.50 10.89 22.09
C ALA A 41 -7.45 9.36 22.21
N ALA A 42 -6.50 8.82 22.97
CA ALA A 42 -6.43 7.39 23.27
C ALA A 42 -7.55 6.94 24.21
N ALA A 43 -7.86 7.73 25.24
CA ALA A 43 -8.97 7.46 26.17
C ALA A 43 -10.33 7.43 25.45
N GLU A 44 -10.53 8.31 24.47
CA GLU A 44 -11.78 8.39 23.70
C GLU A 44 -12.09 7.07 22.97
N LEU A 45 -11.08 6.29 22.58
CA LEU A 45 -11.25 5.04 21.83
C LEU A 45 -12.13 4.00 22.56
N THR A 46 -12.15 4.01 23.88
CA THR A 46 -12.93 3.07 24.71
C THR A 46 -14.44 3.22 24.54
N SER A 47 -14.89 4.44 24.18
CA SER A 47 -16.30 4.79 24.00
C SER A 47 -16.82 4.61 22.57
N LYS A 48 -15.95 4.23 21.63
CA LYS A 48 -16.29 4.18 20.20
C LYS A 48 -16.65 2.76 19.77
N LYS A 49 -17.59 2.67 18.83
CA LYS A 49 -18.04 1.41 18.25
C LYS A 49 -17.08 0.91 17.17
N LYS A 50 -17.05 -0.43 17.00
CA LYS A 50 -16.19 -1.17 16.08
C LYS A 50 -14.70 -0.93 16.34
N HIS A 51 -13.83 -1.53 15.53
CA HIS A 51 -12.39 -1.48 15.75
C HIS A 51 -11.85 -0.05 15.70
N THR A 52 -10.96 0.27 16.64
CA THR A 52 -10.40 1.60 16.82
C THR A 52 -8.88 1.57 16.96
N ALA A 53 -8.22 2.65 16.56
CA ALA A 53 -6.79 2.82 16.78
C ALA A 53 -6.40 4.29 16.90
N ILE A 54 -5.28 4.52 17.58
CA ILE A 54 -4.57 5.80 17.59
C ILE A 54 -3.10 5.56 17.30
N SER A 55 -2.55 6.42 16.46
CA SER A 55 -1.14 6.50 16.16
C SER A 55 -0.59 7.85 16.60
N ILE A 56 0.64 7.85 17.09
CA ILE A 56 1.31 9.04 17.61
C ILE A 56 2.74 9.12 17.09
N ALA A 57 3.34 10.30 17.18
CA ALA A 57 4.75 10.54 16.88
C ALA A 57 5.40 11.41 17.97
N PRO A 58 6.75 11.41 18.05
CA PRO A 58 7.51 12.17 19.04
C PRO A 58 7.32 13.68 18.98
N ASP A 59 6.91 14.21 17.82
CA ASP A 59 6.73 15.65 17.60
C ASP A 59 5.33 16.17 17.98
N GLY A 60 4.51 15.30 18.58
CA GLY A 60 3.13 15.59 18.97
C GLY A 60 2.11 15.34 17.87
N ALA A 61 2.51 14.93 16.66
CA ALA A 61 1.56 14.49 15.64
C ALA A 61 0.79 13.24 16.11
N TRP A 62 -0.47 13.15 15.71
CA TRP A 62 -1.32 12.03 16.04
C TRP A 62 -2.47 11.89 15.05
N GLY A 63 -3.04 10.70 15.01
CA GLY A 63 -4.19 10.37 14.19
C GLY A 63 -4.97 9.24 14.84
N ARG A 64 -6.29 9.27 14.69
CA ARG A 64 -7.20 8.27 15.26
C ARG A 64 -8.18 7.78 14.22
N SER A 65 -8.71 6.60 14.45
CA SER A 65 -9.66 5.92 13.59
C SER A 65 -10.62 5.08 14.43
N TRP A 66 -11.85 4.93 13.94
CA TRP A 66 -12.88 4.07 14.51
C TRP A 66 -13.89 3.69 13.43
N GLY A 67 -14.77 2.74 13.73
CA GLY A 67 -15.82 2.34 12.77
C GLY A 67 -15.35 1.37 11.69
N TYR A 68 -14.13 0.82 11.79
CA TYR A 68 -13.57 -0.10 10.80
C TYR A 68 -13.91 -1.56 11.09
N ASP A 69 -13.92 -2.39 10.05
CA ASP A 69 -14.30 -3.80 10.13
C ASP A 69 -13.18 -4.72 10.63
N SER A 70 -11.96 -4.20 10.83
CA SER A 70 -10.86 -4.92 11.46
C SER A 70 -9.96 -3.97 12.25
N ALA A 71 -9.25 -4.51 13.24
CA ALA A 71 -8.23 -3.77 13.99
C ALA A 71 -7.10 -3.28 13.08
N GLU A 72 -6.73 -4.05 12.06
CA GLU A 72 -5.64 -3.70 11.15
C GLU A 72 -5.99 -2.49 10.28
N LEU A 73 -7.22 -2.42 9.77
CA LEU A 73 -7.74 -1.26 9.05
C LEU A 73 -7.73 0.00 9.91
N ALA A 74 -8.14 -0.14 11.18
CA ALA A 74 -8.11 0.96 12.12
C ALA A 74 -6.67 1.46 12.29
N LYS A 75 -5.69 0.57 12.53
CA LYS A 75 -4.27 0.92 12.63
C LYS A 75 -3.74 1.64 11.39
N THR A 76 -3.98 1.08 10.21
CA THR A 76 -3.53 1.67 8.94
C THR A 76 -4.10 3.07 8.75
N SER A 77 -5.40 3.25 9.03
CA SER A 77 -6.01 4.57 8.92
C SER A 77 -5.51 5.56 9.98
N SER A 78 -5.26 5.13 11.23
CA SER A 78 -4.75 6.02 12.27
C SER A 78 -3.33 6.49 11.96
N LEU A 79 -2.48 5.60 11.43
CA LEU A 79 -1.14 5.92 10.94
C LEU A 79 -1.19 6.98 9.84
N ALA A 80 -2.07 6.81 8.85
CA ALA A 80 -2.22 7.77 7.76
C ALA A 80 -2.68 9.15 8.25
N PHE A 81 -3.61 9.21 9.22
CA PHE A 81 -4.02 10.47 9.84
C PHE A 81 -2.91 11.12 10.66
N CYS A 82 -2.11 10.32 11.38
CA CYS A 82 -0.97 10.83 12.14
C CYS A 82 0.08 11.46 11.21
N ARG A 83 0.46 10.72 10.17
CA ARG A 83 1.47 11.14 9.19
C ARG A 83 1.11 12.44 8.50
N LYS A 84 -0.17 12.75 8.29
CA LYS A 84 -0.63 14.04 7.71
C LYS A 84 -0.20 15.27 8.54
N ASN A 85 0.03 15.10 9.84
CA ASN A 85 0.41 16.18 10.76
C ASN A 85 1.85 16.09 11.26
N LEU A 86 2.58 15.04 10.86
CA LEU A 86 3.99 14.85 11.20
C LEU A 86 4.85 15.97 10.62
N LYS A 87 5.97 16.32 11.24
CA LYS A 87 6.95 17.26 10.69
C LYS A 87 8.12 16.52 10.05
N LYS A 88 8.64 17.06 8.95
CA LYS A 88 9.90 16.59 8.35
C LYS A 88 11.05 16.60 9.39
N GLY A 89 11.90 15.59 9.33
CA GLY A 89 13.07 15.40 10.19
C GLY A 89 12.79 14.73 11.54
N ARG A 90 11.55 14.30 11.80
CA ARG A 90 11.13 13.65 13.05
C ARG A 90 10.92 12.15 12.85
N GLY A 91 10.87 11.38 13.95
CA GLY A 91 10.53 9.96 13.89
C GLY A 91 9.11 9.76 13.38
N ASP A 92 8.90 8.74 12.55
CA ASP A 92 7.60 8.43 11.94
C ASP A 92 6.52 8.09 12.99
N CYS A 93 5.26 8.13 12.57
CA CYS A 93 4.15 7.70 13.37
C CYS A 93 4.18 6.19 13.62
N PHE A 94 3.78 5.79 14.83
CA PHE A 94 3.58 4.39 15.18
C PHE A 94 2.24 4.21 15.91
N VAL A 95 1.75 2.96 15.98
CA VAL A 95 0.49 2.64 16.65
C VAL A 95 0.68 2.64 18.17
N TYR A 96 -0.07 3.48 18.88
CA TYR A 96 0.01 3.61 20.33
C TYR A 96 -1.03 2.76 21.07
N ALA A 97 -2.29 2.82 20.64
CA ALA A 97 -3.38 2.07 21.25
C ALA A 97 -4.35 1.55 20.19
N VAL A 98 -4.95 0.39 20.47
CA VAL A 98 -5.93 -0.31 19.62
C VAL A 98 -7.08 -0.78 20.49
N ASN A 99 -8.32 -0.53 20.08
CA ASN A 99 -9.53 -0.90 20.82
C ASN A 99 -9.48 -0.44 22.29
N GLY A 100 -9.00 0.79 22.53
CA GLY A 100 -8.87 1.38 23.87
C GLY A 100 -7.73 0.84 24.72
N LYS A 101 -6.94 -0.12 24.24
CA LYS A 101 -5.79 -0.69 24.97
C LYS A 101 -4.47 -0.19 24.40
N VAL A 102 -3.57 0.27 25.27
CA VAL A 102 -2.21 0.66 24.89
C VAL A 102 -1.45 -0.59 24.44
N VAL A 103 -0.86 -0.53 23.25
CA VAL A 103 -0.05 -1.60 22.64
C VAL A 103 1.41 -1.17 22.43
N ALA A 104 1.72 0.10 22.70
CA ALA A 104 3.06 0.64 22.56
C ALA A 104 4.04 0.08 23.61
N PRO A 105 5.27 -0.29 23.21
CA PRO A 105 6.34 -0.53 24.17
C PRO A 105 6.80 0.79 24.83
N LYS A 106 7.56 0.68 25.93
CA LYS A 106 8.15 1.85 26.63
C LYS A 106 9.13 2.62 25.75
N GLN A 107 9.86 1.93 24.89
CA GLN A 107 10.78 2.51 23.90
C GLN A 107 10.49 1.93 22.51
N VAL A 108 10.59 2.77 21.49
CA VAL A 108 10.41 2.39 20.09
C VAL A 108 11.51 3.00 19.23
N THR A 109 11.99 2.23 18.27
CA THR A 109 12.88 2.72 17.21
C THR A 109 12.03 3.08 15.99
N LEU A 110 12.08 4.34 15.59
CA LEU A 110 11.29 4.89 14.50
C LEU A 110 12.18 5.30 13.35
N THR A 111 11.73 5.11 12.12
CA THR A 111 12.38 5.68 10.94
C THR A 111 12.21 7.19 10.95
N LYS A 112 13.27 7.94 10.67
CA LYS A 112 13.23 9.39 10.53
C LYS A 112 12.58 9.75 9.20
N VAL A 113 11.56 10.59 9.25
CA VAL A 113 10.87 11.07 8.05
C VAL A 113 11.67 12.20 7.42
N THR A 114 12.47 11.87 6.42
CA THR A 114 13.38 12.82 5.76
C THR A 114 12.75 13.56 4.58
N GLN A 115 11.50 13.24 4.21
CA GLN A 115 10.83 13.78 3.03
C GLN A 115 9.37 14.14 3.31
N VAL A 116 8.88 15.23 2.71
CA VAL A 116 7.44 15.54 2.64
C VAL A 116 6.85 14.78 1.46
N TYR A 117 5.81 14.00 1.74
CA TYR A 117 5.06 13.27 0.74
C TYR A 117 3.83 14.05 0.29
N VAL A 118 3.88 14.48 -0.97
CA VAL A 118 2.70 14.98 -1.69
C VAL A 118 1.96 13.77 -2.29
N PRO A 119 0.65 13.63 -2.05
CA PRO A 119 -0.16 12.53 -2.57
C PRO A 119 0.05 12.22 -4.04
N THR A 120 -0.17 10.96 -4.40
CA THR A 120 -0.18 10.43 -5.79
C THR A 120 1.19 10.35 -6.48
N HIS A 121 2.28 10.78 -5.84
CA HIS A 121 3.63 10.66 -6.42
C HIS A 121 4.28 9.29 -6.14
N SER A 122 4.11 8.31 -7.03
CA SER A 122 4.49 6.90 -6.80
C SER A 122 5.94 6.67 -6.32
N ARG A 123 6.96 7.27 -6.95
CA ARG A 123 8.36 7.12 -6.49
C ARG A 123 8.63 7.66 -5.08
N LYS A 124 8.00 8.78 -4.71
CA LYS A 124 8.12 9.34 -3.36
C LYS A 124 7.32 8.53 -2.35
N ALA A 125 6.18 7.98 -2.79
CA ALA A 125 5.36 7.10 -1.97
C ALA A 125 6.13 5.83 -1.59
N SER A 126 6.78 5.16 -2.53
CA SER A 126 7.58 3.97 -2.21
C SER A 126 8.75 4.27 -1.29
N ALA A 127 9.38 5.46 -1.41
CA ALA A 127 10.46 5.87 -0.50
C ALA A 127 9.94 6.17 0.92
N PHE A 128 8.73 6.73 1.03
CA PHE A 128 8.14 7.13 2.31
C PHE A 128 7.48 5.96 3.03
N PHE A 129 6.59 5.24 2.35
CA PHE A 129 5.77 4.19 2.94
C PHE A 129 6.39 2.79 2.81
N GLY A 130 7.38 2.62 1.93
CA GLY A 130 7.91 1.30 1.57
C GLY A 130 7.05 0.60 0.52
N LEU A 131 7.64 -0.44 -0.08
CA LEU A 131 6.95 -1.35 -1.00
C LEU A 131 6.39 -2.55 -0.22
N VAL A 132 5.24 -3.04 -0.67
CA VAL A 132 4.66 -4.28 -0.14
C VAL A 132 5.53 -5.46 -0.56
N SER A 133 5.93 -6.31 0.40
CA SER A 133 6.66 -7.53 0.13
C SER A 133 5.74 -8.62 -0.40
N GLY A 134 6.30 -9.59 -1.14
CA GLY A 134 5.56 -10.71 -1.69
C GLY A 134 5.36 -10.64 -3.19
N SER A 135 4.80 -11.72 -3.72
CA SER A 135 4.68 -11.94 -5.16
C SER A 135 3.33 -12.52 -5.51
N TYR A 136 2.86 -12.18 -6.71
CA TYR A 136 1.64 -12.71 -7.29
C TYR A 136 1.82 -12.80 -8.80
N LYS A 137 1.27 -13.85 -9.43
CA LYS A 137 1.27 -14.04 -10.87
C LYS A 137 -0.14 -14.38 -11.32
N GLY A 138 -0.72 -13.54 -12.17
CA GLY A 138 -2.04 -13.75 -12.74
C GLY A 138 -2.02 -14.56 -14.03
N ASN A 139 -3.22 -14.88 -14.51
CA ASN A 139 -3.50 -15.41 -15.84
C ASN A 139 -4.29 -14.35 -16.64
N PRO A 140 -3.61 -13.50 -17.43
CA PRO A 140 -4.25 -12.38 -18.12
C PRO A 140 -5.32 -12.79 -19.14
N ALA A 141 -5.16 -13.95 -19.79
CA ALA A 141 -6.14 -14.46 -20.75
C ALA A 141 -7.45 -14.80 -20.03
N LYS A 142 -7.36 -15.58 -18.94
CA LYS A 142 -8.53 -15.92 -18.13
C LYS A 142 -9.14 -14.70 -17.42
N ALA A 143 -8.32 -13.75 -16.97
CA ALA A 143 -8.82 -12.50 -16.41
C ALA A 143 -9.59 -11.64 -17.43
N LEU A 144 -9.20 -11.68 -18.70
CA LEU A 144 -9.93 -11.03 -19.79
C LEU A 144 -11.26 -11.73 -20.08
N GLU A 145 -11.29 -13.06 -20.13
CA GLU A 145 -12.52 -13.85 -20.27
C GLU A 145 -13.52 -13.51 -19.15
N GLN A 146 -13.05 -13.46 -17.90
CA GLN A 146 -13.86 -13.04 -16.75
C GLN A 146 -14.40 -11.61 -16.90
N PHE A 147 -13.60 -10.68 -17.44
CA PHE A 147 -14.05 -9.31 -17.66
C PHE A 147 -15.16 -9.23 -18.73
N GLU A 148 -15.01 -9.97 -19.82
CA GLU A 148 -16.04 -10.03 -20.87
C GLU A 148 -17.33 -10.71 -20.37
N ALA A 149 -17.22 -11.74 -19.52
CA ALA A 149 -18.36 -12.34 -18.84
C ALA A 149 -19.10 -11.35 -17.92
N LEU A 150 -18.38 -10.54 -17.13
CA LEU A 150 -18.99 -9.47 -16.32
C LEU A 150 -19.71 -8.43 -17.19
N LYS A 151 -19.12 -8.04 -18.31
CA LYS A 151 -19.75 -7.11 -19.26
C LYS A 151 -21.03 -7.67 -19.86
N ALA A 152 -21.09 -8.98 -20.09
CA ALA A 152 -22.28 -9.68 -20.55
C ALA A 152 -23.34 -9.90 -19.46
N GLY A 153 -23.12 -9.40 -18.23
CA GLY A 153 -24.05 -9.55 -17.11
C GLY A 153 -23.95 -10.88 -16.37
N THR A 154 -22.92 -11.69 -16.65
CA THR A 154 -22.67 -12.93 -15.90
C THR A 154 -22.06 -12.60 -14.55
N ASP A 155 -22.61 -13.18 -13.47
CA ASP A 155 -22.04 -13.01 -12.14
C ASP A 155 -20.79 -13.90 -11.96
N VAL A 156 -19.64 -13.32 -12.27
CA VAL A 156 -18.33 -13.97 -12.11
C VAL A 156 -17.90 -14.00 -10.63
N SER A 157 -18.63 -13.31 -9.74
CA SER A 157 -18.31 -13.27 -8.32
C SER A 157 -18.64 -14.58 -7.60
N VAL A 158 -19.51 -15.44 -8.13
CA VAL A 158 -20.00 -16.64 -7.41
C VAL A 158 -19.15 -17.88 -7.67
N THR A 159 -18.59 -18.02 -8.88
CA THR A 159 -17.92 -19.26 -9.32
C THR A 159 -16.41 -19.31 -9.06
N GLU A 160 -15.72 -18.18 -8.99
CA GLU A 160 -14.24 -18.14 -8.77
C GLU A 160 -13.87 -17.28 -7.56
N ARG A 161 -14.76 -17.28 -6.56
CA ARG A 161 -14.80 -16.32 -5.46
C ARG A 161 -13.54 -16.43 -4.60
N LYS A 162 -12.76 -15.36 -4.71
CA LYS A 162 -11.65 -14.91 -3.85
C LYS A 162 -10.29 -15.41 -4.33
N GLY A 163 -9.67 -14.62 -5.20
CA GLY A 163 -8.21 -14.59 -5.28
C GLY A 163 -7.64 -14.09 -3.95
N LYS A 164 -7.71 -14.90 -2.89
CA LYS A 164 -7.40 -14.51 -1.51
C LYS A 164 -5.99 -13.94 -1.41
N ALA A 165 -5.06 -14.51 -2.18
CA ALA A 165 -3.69 -14.01 -2.27
C ALA A 165 -3.62 -12.60 -2.86
N LEU A 166 -4.25 -12.35 -4.01
CA LEU A 166 -4.26 -11.03 -4.64
C LEU A 166 -5.03 -10.00 -3.81
N GLU A 167 -6.17 -10.40 -3.25
CA GLU A 167 -6.97 -9.55 -2.38
C GLU A 167 -6.20 -9.17 -1.12
N ALA A 168 -5.56 -10.13 -0.45
CA ALA A 168 -4.73 -9.86 0.72
C ALA A 168 -3.54 -8.97 0.38
N LEU A 169 -2.96 -9.13 -0.82
CA LEU A 169 -1.85 -8.30 -1.28
C LEU A 169 -2.31 -6.85 -1.53
N LEU A 170 -3.50 -6.64 -2.10
CA LEU A 170 -4.02 -5.30 -2.41
C LEU A 170 -4.61 -4.60 -1.19
N ARG A 171 -5.30 -5.33 -0.32
CA ARG A 171 -6.00 -4.80 0.85
C ARG A 171 -5.05 -4.02 1.74
N ASP A 172 -5.49 -2.84 2.17
CA ASP A 172 -4.75 -1.88 2.99
C ASP A 172 -3.50 -1.29 2.33
N HIS A 173 -3.39 -1.42 1.01
CA HIS A 173 -2.27 -0.93 0.21
C HIS A 173 -2.71 -0.04 -0.95
N SER A 174 -1.74 0.70 -1.49
CA SER A 174 -1.95 1.62 -2.61
C SER A 174 -1.30 1.10 -3.89
N LEU A 175 -2.11 0.82 -4.92
CA LEU A 175 -1.62 0.60 -6.28
C LEU A 175 -1.45 1.93 -6.98
N MET A 176 -0.25 2.22 -7.46
CA MET A 176 0.08 3.48 -8.09
C MET A 176 0.71 3.26 -9.46
N SER A 177 0.31 4.06 -10.44
CA SER A 177 1.02 4.14 -11.71
C SER A 177 2.43 4.71 -11.52
N LYS A 178 3.41 4.23 -12.31
CA LYS A 178 4.74 4.87 -12.36
C LYS A 178 4.67 6.32 -12.84
N ASP A 179 3.73 6.63 -13.73
CA ASP A 179 3.37 8.01 -14.05
C ASP A 179 2.33 8.53 -13.04
N PRO A 180 2.68 9.49 -12.17
CA PRO A 180 1.80 10.01 -11.12
C PRO A 180 0.58 10.77 -11.66
N ARG A 181 0.55 11.11 -12.96
CA ARG A 181 -0.59 11.79 -13.59
C ARG A 181 -1.72 10.82 -13.93
N VAL A 182 -1.45 9.51 -13.99
CA VAL A 182 -2.41 8.50 -14.44
C VAL A 182 -3.39 8.17 -13.30
N PHE A 183 -2.97 7.40 -12.31
CA PHE A 183 -3.77 7.16 -11.10
C PHE A 183 -2.93 6.68 -9.91
N ALA A 184 -3.50 6.86 -8.73
CA ALA A 184 -3.18 6.14 -7.51
C ALA A 184 -4.49 5.62 -6.90
N GLN A 185 -4.49 4.41 -6.35
CA GLN A 185 -5.68 3.74 -5.85
C GLN A 185 -5.39 3.02 -4.54
N PHE A 186 -6.13 3.35 -3.49
CA PHE A 186 -6.05 2.69 -2.19
C PHE A 186 -7.21 1.70 -2.05
N PHE A 187 -6.89 0.46 -1.69
CA PHE A 187 -7.86 -0.60 -1.49
C PHE A 187 -8.13 -0.79 0.01
N GLY A 188 -9.27 -0.29 0.49
CA GLY A 188 -9.75 -0.58 1.83
C GLY A 188 -10.44 -1.94 1.91
N SER A 189 -11.08 -2.22 3.05
CA SER A 189 -11.76 -3.50 3.28
C SER A 189 -12.96 -3.76 2.39
N ASP A 190 -13.72 -2.71 2.13
CA ASP A 190 -15.03 -2.73 1.47
C ASP A 190 -15.13 -1.65 0.38
N ARG A 191 -14.18 -0.72 0.32
CA ARG A 191 -14.18 0.43 -0.58
C ARG A 191 -12.83 0.68 -1.21
N VAL A 192 -12.85 1.46 -2.27
CA VAL A 192 -11.63 1.92 -2.93
C VAL A 192 -11.72 3.42 -3.17
N GLU A 193 -10.66 4.14 -2.81
CA GLU A 193 -10.49 5.52 -3.25
C GLU A 193 -9.47 5.55 -4.40
N ARG A 194 -9.77 6.28 -5.48
CA ARG A 194 -8.86 6.50 -6.60
C ARG A 194 -8.66 7.99 -6.83
N HIS A 195 -7.40 8.38 -6.99
CA HIS A 195 -6.99 9.72 -7.36
C HIS A 195 -6.41 9.70 -8.78
N ASN A 196 -6.99 10.49 -9.68
CA ASN A 196 -6.52 10.68 -11.05
C ASN A 196 -5.96 12.09 -11.25
N LYS A 197 -5.20 12.30 -12.33
CA LYS A 197 -4.64 13.61 -12.71
C LYS A 197 -3.88 14.29 -11.56
N GLY A 198 -3.03 13.52 -10.87
CA GLY A 198 -2.23 14.02 -9.74
C GLY A 198 -3.06 14.43 -8.52
N GLY A 199 -4.19 13.75 -8.25
CA GLY A 199 -5.02 14.00 -7.08
C GLY A 199 -6.15 15.02 -7.26
N LYS A 200 -6.25 15.64 -8.45
CA LYS A 200 -7.32 16.61 -8.77
C LYS A 200 -8.70 15.97 -8.85
N LEU A 201 -8.76 14.75 -9.37
CA LEU A 201 -10.01 14.00 -9.52
C LEU A 201 -10.02 12.84 -8.52
N ARG A 202 -10.96 12.88 -7.57
CA ARG A 202 -11.13 11.86 -6.54
C ARG A 202 -12.40 11.08 -6.80
N ILE A 203 -12.27 9.77 -6.88
CA ILE A 203 -13.35 8.84 -7.13
C ILE A 203 -13.42 7.90 -5.93
N GLU A 204 -14.62 7.68 -5.41
CA GLU A 204 -14.90 6.68 -4.38
C GLU A 204 -15.71 5.55 -5.02
N TYR A 205 -15.27 4.32 -4.77
CA TYR A 205 -15.96 3.09 -5.16
C TYR A 205 -16.42 2.38 -3.89
N THR A 206 -17.67 1.93 -3.88
CA THR A 206 -18.32 1.35 -2.69
C THR A 206 -18.10 -0.17 -2.57
N GLY A 207 -17.24 -0.73 -3.41
CA GLY A 207 -17.02 -2.17 -3.50
C GLY A 207 -15.88 -2.48 -4.45
N TRP A 208 -15.23 -3.61 -4.21
CA TRP A 208 -14.24 -4.17 -5.13
C TRP A 208 -14.12 -5.69 -4.95
N MET A 209 -13.51 -6.34 -5.94
CA MET A 209 -13.16 -7.76 -5.88
C MET A 209 -11.85 -8.02 -6.59
N ALA A 210 -11.24 -9.17 -6.28
CA ALA A 210 -10.11 -9.73 -7.01
C ALA A 210 -10.34 -11.23 -7.29
N THR A 211 -10.05 -11.68 -8.51
CA THR A 211 -10.08 -13.11 -8.88
C THR A 211 -8.68 -13.73 -8.81
N GLU A 212 -8.60 -15.06 -8.76
CA GLU A 212 -7.31 -15.78 -8.82
C GLU A 212 -6.58 -15.58 -10.15
N ALA A 213 -7.30 -15.31 -11.23
CA ALA A 213 -6.70 -15.02 -12.53
C ALA A 213 -6.10 -13.62 -12.61
N GLY A 214 -6.46 -12.71 -11.69
CA GLY A 214 -5.91 -11.35 -11.63
C GLY A 214 -6.85 -10.26 -12.12
N LEU A 215 -8.14 -10.55 -12.32
CA LEU A 215 -9.12 -9.50 -12.56
C LEU A 215 -9.43 -8.77 -11.25
N VAL A 216 -9.25 -7.45 -11.25
CA VAL A 216 -9.58 -6.58 -10.12
C VAL A 216 -10.60 -5.56 -10.58
N CYS A 217 -11.82 -5.64 -10.06
CA CYS A 217 -12.89 -4.71 -10.43
C CYS A 217 -13.30 -3.87 -9.21
N THR A 218 -13.51 -2.58 -9.43
CA THR A 218 -14.07 -1.63 -8.46
C THR A 218 -15.42 -1.14 -8.94
N TYR A 219 -16.39 -1.11 -8.04
CA TYR A 219 -17.80 -0.96 -8.37
C TYR A 219 -18.36 0.38 -7.91
N ASN A 220 -19.43 0.82 -8.60
CA ASN A 220 -20.23 1.99 -8.21
C ASN A 220 -19.41 3.27 -8.00
N GLY A 221 -18.39 3.49 -8.83
CA GLY A 221 -17.54 4.67 -8.73
C GLY A 221 -18.34 5.96 -8.88
N ALA A 222 -18.06 6.95 -8.04
CA ALA A 222 -18.60 8.30 -8.13
C ALA A 222 -17.53 9.34 -7.79
N TYR A 223 -17.56 10.50 -8.46
CA TYR A 223 -16.68 11.60 -8.11
C TYR A 223 -17.03 12.16 -6.74
N LYS A 224 -16.05 12.29 -5.86
CA LYS A 224 -16.27 12.76 -4.48
C LYS A 224 -16.76 14.22 -4.41
N SER A 225 -16.37 15.05 -5.38
CA SER A 225 -16.74 16.47 -5.41
C SER A 225 -18.14 16.73 -5.98
N THR A 226 -18.63 15.89 -6.89
CA THR A 226 -19.88 16.16 -7.64
C THR A 226 -20.91 15.04 -7.51
N GLY A 227 -20.56 13.88 -6.98
CA GLY A 227 -21.42 12.69 -6.97
C GLY A 227 -21.64 12.04 -8.34
N LYS A 228 -21.13 12.64 -9.44
CA LYS A 228 -21.34 12.11 -10.79
C LYS A 228 -20.78 10.69 -10.91
N ARG A 229 -21.62 9.76 -11.36
CA ARG A 229 -21.27 8.35 -11.51
C ARG A 229 -20.20 8.17 -12.58
N VAL A 230 -19.20 7.34 -12.25
CA VAL A 230 -18.13 6.84 -13.13
C VAL A 230 -18.39 5.38 -13.48
N GLY A 231 -19.11 4.64 -12.63
CA GLY A 231 -19.44 3.24 -12.84
C GLY A 231 -18.33 2.28 -12.41
N THR A 232 -18.28 1.12 -13.04
CA THR A 232 -17.31 0.05 -12.74
C THR A 232 -16.00 0.26 -13.50
N SER A 233 -14.87 -0.01 -12.85
CA SER A 233 -13.55 0.02 -13.47
C SER A 233 -12.79 -1.27 -13.14
N CYS A 234 -12.22 -1.92 -14.16
CA CYS A 234 -11.49 -3.17 -13.98
C CYS A 234 -10.04 -3.07 -14.48
N LEU A 235 -9.14 -3.72 -13.75
CA LEU A 235 -7.73 -3.93 -14.06
C LEU A 235 -7.48 -5.42 -14.23
N ILE A 236 -6.58 -5.77 -15.13
CA ILE A 236 -6.01 -7.11 -15.24
C ILE A 236 -4.59 -7.04 -14.66
N VAL A 237 -4.38 -7.67 -13.52
CA VAL A 237 -3.07 -7.78 -12.86
C VAL A 237 -2.32 -8.96 -13.47
N HIS A 238 -1.19 -8.66 -14.12
CA HIS A 238 -0.30 -9.67 -14.66
C HIS A 238 0.61 -10.23 -13.56
N SER A 239 1.23 -9.34 -12.79
CA SER A 239 2.09 -9.75 -11.68
C SER A 239 2.31 -8.65 -10.64
N PHE A 240 2.66 -9.10 -9.44
CA PHE A 240 3.38 -8.35 -8.43
C PHE A 240 4.68 -9.07 -8.08
N GLU A 241 5.78 -8.34 -7.98
CA GLU A 241 7.07 -8.85 -7.54
C GLU A 241 7.72 -7.83 -6.60
N ASN A 242 7.68 -8.08 -5.28
CA ASN A 242 8.19 -7.18 -4.24
C ASN A 242 7.72 -5.74 -4.45
N GLY A 243 6.41 -5.58 -4.62
CA GLY A 243 5.75 -4.29 -4.80
C GLY A 243 5.89 -3.69 -6.19
N LYS A 244 6.59 -4.31 -7.15
CA LYS A 244 6.55 -3.91 -8.57
C LYS A 244 5.32 -4.52 -9.22
N ALA A 245 4.48 -3.71 -9.84
CA ALA A 245 3.24 -4.15 -10.44
C ALA A 245 3.32 -4.13 -11.97
N ARG A 246 2.80 -5.17 -12.62
CA ARG A 246 2.46 -5.18 -14.05
C ARG A 246 0.97 -5.41 -14.21
N TYR A 247 0.28 -4.52 -14.91
CA TYR A 247 -1.17 -4.60 -15.07
C TYR A 247 -1.62 -3.95 -16.37
N ALA A 248 -2.85 -4.20 -16.79
CA ALA A 248 -3.51 -3.51 -17.89
C ALA A 248 -4.89 -3.01 -17.43
N TYR A 249 -5.44 -2.00 -18.12
CA TYR A 249 -6.87 -1.76 -18.01
C TYR A 249 -7.59 -2.89 -18.74
N ALA A 250 -8.68 -3.41 -18.18
CA ALA A 250 -9.39 -4.52 -18.82
C ALA A 250 -9.96 -4.14 -20.20
N THR A 251 -10.24 -2.85 -20.44
CA THR A 251 -10.64 -2.30 -21.74
C THR A 251 -9.47 -2.10 -22.72
N GLN A 252 -8.23 -2.23 -22.26
CA GLN A 252 -7.00 -2.09 -23.06
C GLN A 252 -6.00 -3.20 -22.68
N PRO A 253 -6.37 -4.49 -22.81
CA PRO A 253 -5.60 -5.60 -22.24
C PRO A 253 -4.21 -5.76 -22.87
N LYS A 254 -4.01 -5.27 -24.09
CA LYS A 254 -2.71 -5.30 -24.80
C LYS A 254 -1.74 -4.21 -24.31
N THR A 255 -2.22 -3.18 -23.62
CA THR A 255 -1.38 -2.08 -23.13
C THR A 255 -0.91 -2.36 -21.71
N ILE A 256 0.23 -3.03 -21.58
CA ILE A 256 0.82 -3.34 -20.28
C ILE A 256 1.42 -2.08 -19.66
N ARG A 257 1.04 -1.84 -18.41
CA ARG A 257 1.46 -0.72 -17.60
C ARG A 257 2.29 -1.22 -16.42
N ASN A 258 3.19 -0.36 -15.98
CA ASN A 258 4.01 -0.60 -14.81
C ASN A 258 3.53 0.29 -13.66
N GLY A 259 3.49 -0.28 -12.47
CA GLY A 259 3.11 0.42 -11.25
C GLY A 259 3.92 -0.02 -10.04
N LEU A 260 3.54 0.50 -8.89
CA LEU A 260 4.06 0.15 -7.59
C LEU A 260 2.89 -0.17 -6.66
N LEU A 261 3.04 -1.20 -5.86
CA LEU A 261 2.20 -1.49 -4.71
C LEU A 261 2.92 -1.01 -3.46
N VAL A 262 2.38 0.05 -2.89
CA VAL A 262 2.97 0.81 -1.79
C VAL A 262 2.20 0.49 -0.51
N ALA A 263 2.92 0.34 0.60
CA ALA A 263 2.27 0.05 1.87
C ALA A 263 1.38 1.22 2.34
N GLY A 264 0.23 0.91 2.95
CA GLY A 264 -0.70 1.91 3.47
C GLY A 264 -1.41 2.77 2.42
N ASP A 265 -2.05 3.84 2.91
CA ASP A 265 -2.81 4.81 2.12
C ASP A 265 -1.92 5.98 1.62
N ALA A 266 -1.34 5.81 0.43
CA ALA A 266 -0.54 6.80 -0.26
C ALA A 266 -1.39 7.87 -0.99
N LEU A 267 -2.71 7.90 -0.80
CA LEU A 267 -3.56 8.99 -1.29
C LEU A 267 -3.59 10.17 -0.32
N ARG A 268 -3.07 9.98 0.89
CA ARG A 268 -2.99 11.02 1.93
C ARG A 268 -1.57 11.56 1.99
N GLY A 269 -1.46 12.88 2.17
CA GLY A 269 -0.16 13.51 2.33
C GLY A 269 0.47 13.04 3.63
N ALA A 270 1.79 12.97 3.66
CA ALA A 270 2.53 12.60 4.85
C ALA A 270 3.70 13.55 5.06
N ALA A 271 3.86 13.97 6.32
CA ALA A 271 4.71 15.05 6.79
C ALA A 271 4.34 16.45 6.23
N LYS A 272 4.59 17.47 7.04
CA LYS A 272 4.58 18.91 6.72
C LYS A 272 6.00 19.46 6.80
#